data_AF-A0A183FL46-F1
#
_entry.id   AF-A0A183FL46-F1
#
_cell.length_a   1.000
_cell.length_b   1.000
_cell.length_c   1.000
_cell.angle_alpha   90.00
_cell.angle_beta   90.00
_cell.angle_gamma   90.00
#
_symmetry.space_group_name_H-M   'P 1'
#
loop_
_entity.id
_entity.type
_entity.pdbx_description
1 polymer ?
#
loop_
_entity_poly.entity_id
_entity_poly.type
_entity_poly.pdbx_seq_one_letter_code
_entity_poly.pdbx_strand_id
1 'polypeptide(L)'
;MASPVNSGWTKISSPGYPREFKEGQECSWLLVAPQGQVVEMQFIGEFEMYCKVRHSLCMDYVEVRNSTDFANTGMRYCCYGTPNTSIRSATTDLVVLFRSFYRGGRGFEARARALPANGQWASWTPWTPCTASCGACGSRMRTRVCSYGACAGEPVETQVCNTHPCSGLCQQKKTEDGECGGFLALLRGVRCKQ
;
A
#
# COMPACT_ATOMS: atom_id res chain seq x y z
N MET A 1 15.98 19.22 19.32
CA MET A 1 15.17 20.25 18.62
C MET A 1 14.24 19.53 17.67
N ALA A 2 12.96 19.90 17.61
CA ALA A 2 12.01 19.29 16.69
C ALA A 2 12.25 19.79 15.26
N SER A 3 12.26 18.87 14.31
CA SER A 3 12.39 19.13 12.87
C SER A 3 11.03 18.92 12.22
N PRO A 4 10.27 19.99 11.94
CA PRO A 4 8.98 19.85 11.29
C PRO A 4 9.15 19.29 9.87
N VAL A 5 8.29 18.34 9.50
CA VAL A 5 8.23 17.77 8.15
C VAL A 5 6.89 18.12 7.50
N ASN A 6 6.91 18.36 6.20
CA ASN A 6 5.73 18.65 5.39
C ASN A 6 5.56 17.57 4.30
N SER A 7 4.66 17.77 3.34
CA SER A 7 4.43 16.81 2.25
C SER A 7 5.64 16.61 1.32
N GLY A 8 6.59 17.55 1.32
CA GLY A 8 7.85 17.46 0.60
C GLY A 8 8.90 16.61 1.32
N TRP A 9 9.85 16.07 0.55
CA TRP A 9 10.93 15.27 1.12
C TRP A 9 11.95 16.13 1.84
N THR A 10 12.14 15.86 3.13
CA THR A 10 13.20 16.40 3.98
C THR A 10 14.27 15.35 4.15
N LYS A 11 15.54 15.70 3.96
CA LYS A 11 16.67 14.78 4.10
C LYS A 11 17.29 14.90 5.50
N ILE A 12 17.75 13.77 6.03
CA ILE A 12 18.61 13.69 7.21
C ILE A 12 19.73 12.68 6.94
N SER A 13 20.87 12.84 7.58
CA SER A 13 22.01 11.95 7.39
C SER A 13 22.90 11.90 8.62
N SER A 14 23.73 10.86 8.70
CA SER A 14 24.83 10.83 9.67
C SER A 14 25.80 11.99 9.44
N PRO A 15 26.55 12.43 10.49
CA PRO A 15 27.55 13.47 10.34
C PRO A 15 28.58 13.13 9.27
N GLY A 16 28.78 14.03 8.30
CA GLY A 16 29.80 13.87 7.26
C GLY A 16 29.38 13.10 6.01
N TYR A 17 28.22 12.47 5.99
CA TYR A 17 27.72 11.70 4.82
C TYR A 17 27.81 12.52 3.52
N PRO A 18 28.28 11.95 2.39
CA PRO A 18 28.63 10.54 2.14
C PRO A 18 30.05 10.14 2.58
N ARG A 19 30.80 11.02 3.26
CA ARG A 19 32.06 10.63 3.91
C ARG A 19 31.78 9.93 5.24
N GLU A 20 32.82 9.32 5.79
CA GLU A 20 32.72 8.56 7.03
C GLU A 20 32.39 9.45 8.24
N PHE A 21 31.51 8.95 9.10
CA PHE A 21 31.28 9.50 10.43
C PHE A 21 32.41 9.05 11.38
N LYS A 22 32.53 9.67 12.56
CA LYS A 22 33.54 9.33 13.58
C LYS A 22 32.93 8.59 14.76
N GLU A 23 33.74 7.88 15.53
CA GLU A 23 33.32 7.25 16.79
C GLU A 23 32.90 8.29 17.86
N GLY A 24 32.03 7.89 18.78
CA GLY A 24 31.58 8.72 19.90
C GLY A 24 30.55 9.79 19.52
N GLN A 25 29.91 9.69 18.34
CA GLN A 25 28.90 10.64 17.89
C GLN A 25 27.51 10.15 18.27
N GLU A 26 26.70 11.08 18.77
CA GLU A 26 25.29 10.85 19.06
C GLU A 26 24.47 11.98 18.44
N CYS A 27 23.47 11.62 17.65
CA CYS A 27 22.57 12.57 17.00
C CYS A 27 21.13 12.09 17.17
N SER A 28 20.21 13.03 17.37
CA SER A 28 18.79 12.74 17.42
C SER A 28 18.01 13.71 16.55
N TRP A 29 17.07 13.17 15.77
CA TRP A 29 16.11 13.94 14.99
C TRP A 29 14.71 13.56 15.45
N LEU A 30 13.98 14.55 15.97
CA LEU A 30 12.55 14.43 16.24
C LEU A 30 11.81 15.00 15.03
N LEU A 31 11.29 14.14 14.17
CA LEU A 31 10.52 14.52 13.00
C LEU A 31 9.05 14.68 13.41
N VAL A 32 8.44 15.82 13.10
CA VAL A 32 7.05 16.11 13.50
C VAL A 32 6.22 16.54 12.30
N ALA A 33 5.16 15.78 12.02
CA ALA A 33 4.15 16.07 11.01
C ALA A 33 3.05 16.99 11.57
N PRO A 34 2.32 17.73 10.70
CA PRO A 34 1.15 18.49 11.10
C PRO A 34 0.03 17.62 11.67
N GLN A 35 -0.92 18.23 12.37
CA GLN A 35 -2.06 17.52 12.94
C GLN A 35 -2.85 16.76 11.86
N GLY A 36 -3.25 15.52 12.17
CA GLY A 36 -3.96 14.63 11.24
C GLY A 36 -3.06 13.96 10.20
N GLN A 37 -1.74 14.16 10.29
CA GLN A 37 -0.73 13.52 9.44
C GLN A 37 0.23 12.66 10.27
N VAL A 38 0.89 11.73 9.59
CA VAL A 38 1.95 10.86 10.13
C VAL A 38 3.25 11.11 9.36
N VAL A 39 4.37 10.80 9.99
CA VAL A 39 5.70 10.84 9.36
C VAL A 39 5.93 9.52 8.63
N GLU A 40 6.30 9.60 7.36
CA GLU A 40 6.88 8.50 6.60
C GLU A 40 8.37 8.76 6.40
N MET A 41 9.19 7.75 6.65
CA MET A 41 10.64 7.78 6.52
C MET A 41 11.12 6.59 5.68
N GLN A 42 12.17 6.81 4.90
CA GLN A 42 12.91 5.75 4.21
C GLN A 42 14.41 6.06 4.16
N PHE A 43 15.23 5.01 4.28
CA PHE A 43 16.65 5.13 3.99
C PHE A 43 16.86 5.34 2.49
N ILE A 44 17.83 6.18 2.14
CA ILE A 44 18.24 6.47 0.77
C ILE A 44 19.75 6.43 0.67
N GLY A 45 20.27 6.16 -0.52
CA GLY A 45 21.70 6.03 -0.74
C GLY A 45 22.28 4.78 -0.06
N GLU A 46 23.60 4.78 0.12
CA GLU A 46 24.31 3.68 0.78
C GLU A 46 24.17 3.75 2.30
N PHE A 47 24.04 2.57 2.91
CA PHE A 47 23.95 2.38 4.36
C PHE A 47 25.08 1.48 4.85
N GLU A 48 25.85 1.99 5.80
CA GLU A 48 26.93 1.25 6.46
C GLU A 48 27.05 1.67 7.92
N MET A 49 26.81 0.71 8.82
CA MET A 49 27.04 0.84 10.25
C MET A 49 27.74 -0.41 10.78
N TYR A 50 28.67 -0.27 11.72
CA TYR A 50 29.43 -1.41 12.20
C TYR A 50 28.57 -2.37 13.04
N CYS A 51 28.65 -3.66 12.71
CA CYS A 51 27.96 -4.73 13.41
C CYS A 51 28.83 -5.97 13.53
N LYS A 52 28.59 -6.78 14.57
CA LYS A 52 29.17 -8.12 14.70
C LYS A 52 28.22 -9.15 14.09
N VAL A 53 28.41 -9.44 12.80
CA VAL A 53 27.54 -10.33 12.00
C VAL A 53 27.30 -11.68 12.68
N ARG A 54 28.34 -12.31 13.24
CA ARG A 54 28.22 -13.63 13.89
C ARG A 54 27.29 -13.67 15.11
N HIS A 55 27.02 -12.52 15.73
CA HIS A 55 26.19 -12.44 16.93
C HIS A 55 24.98 -11.51 16.75
N SER A 56 24.69 -11.07 15.53
CA SER A 56 23.61 -10.12 15.22
C SER A 56 23.62 -8.88 16.13
N LEU A 57 24.80 -8.40 16.47
CA LEU A 57 25.02 -7.33 17.44
C LEU A 57 25.37 -6.03 16.74
N CYS A 58 24.48 -5.04 16.84
CA CYS A 58 24.73 -3.67 16.39
C CYS A 58 25.58 -2.94 17.43
N MET A 59 26.84 -2.66 17.10
CA MET A 59 27.72 -1.85 17.93
C MET A 59 27.50 -0.36 17.65
N ASP A 60 27.42 -0.02 16.37
CA ASP A 60 26.93 1.27 15.88
C ASP A 60 25.55 1.05 15.25
N TYR A 61 24.64 2.00 15.41
CA TYR A 61 23.28 1.82 14.94
C TYR A 61 22.55 3.13 14.66
N VAL A 62 21.55 2.99 13.78
CA VAL A 62 20.43 3.92 13.68
C VAL A 62 19.23 3.25 14.34
N GLU A 63 18.64 3.89 15.35
CA GLU A 63 17.39 3.45 15.98
C GLU A 63 16.24 4.33 15.52
N VAL A 64 15.18 3.72 14.99
CA VAL A 64 13.97 4.42 14.57
C VAL A 64 12.83 4.04 15.51
N ARG A 65 12.27 5.04 16.19
CA ARG A 65 11.10 4.90 17.07
C ARG A 65 9.90 5.53 16.39
N ASN A 66 8.93 4.68 16.04
CA ASN A 66 7.73 5.06 15.32
C ASN A 66 6.43 4.82 16.13
N SER A 67 6.56 4.50 17.42
CA SER A 67 5.44 4.18 18.33
C SER A 67 5.00 5.42 19.13
N THR A 68 3.80 5.34 19.73
CA THR A 68 3.22 6.35 20.63
C THR A 68 4.00 6.50 21.94
N ASP A 69 4.77 5.48 22.31
CA ASP A 69 5.59 5.45 23.52
C ASP A 69 7.07 5.36 23.14
N PHE A 70 7.79 6.48 23.30
CA PHE A 70 9.23 6.55 23.05
C PHE A 70 10.06 5.98 24.20
N ALA A 71 9.46 5.47 25.27
CA ALA A 71 10.17 4.78 26.35
C ALA A 71 10.71 3.41 25.90
N ASN A 72 10.04 2.76 24.94
CA ASN A 72 10.50 1.50 24.37
C ASN A 72 11.57 1.71 23.30
N THR A 73 12.55 0.80 23.26
CA THR A 73 13.57 0.77 22.21
C THR A 73 12.92 0.53 20.85
N GLY A 74 13.32 1.33 19.86
CA GLY A 74 12.84 1.22 18.48
C GLY A 74 13.52 0.12 17.67
N MET A 75 13.27 0.14 16.36
CA MET A 75 13.93 -0.73 15.40
C MET A 75 15.38 -0.26 15.21
N ARG A 76 16.35 -1.16 15.39
CA ARG A 76 17.77 -0.87 15.19
C ARG A 76 18.26 -1.39 13.84
N TYR A 77 18.93 -0.51 13.11
CA TYR A 77 19.54 -0.78 11.82
C TYR A 77 21.05 -0.67 11.95
N CYS A 78 21.75 -1.71 11.52
CA CYS A 78 23.20 -1.76 11.43
C CYS A 78 23.64 -2.69 10.29
N CYS A 79 24.95 -2.91 10.15
CA CYS A 79 25.57 -3.64 9.04
C CYS A 79 25.51 -2.88 7.70
N TYR A 80 25.86 -3.58 6.62
CA TYR A 80 25.86 -3.09 5.25
C TYR A 80 24.53 -3.39 4.56
N GLY A 81 24.14 -2.51 3.65
CA GLY A 81 22.98 -2.69 2.79
C GLY A 81 21.81 -1.82 3.23
N THR A 82 21.30 -1.04 2.29
CA THR A 82 20.25 -0.06 2.55
C THR A 82 18.92 -0.77 2.82
N PRO A 83 18.29 -0.55 3.99
CA PRO A 83 16.99 -1.14 4.28
C PRO A 83 15.95 -0.64 3.27
N ASN A 84 15.29 -1.55 2.55
CA ASN A 84 14.26 -1.22 1.56
C ASN A 84 12.86 -1.08 2.18
N THR A 85 12.77 -0.60 3.41
CA THR A 85 11.53 -0.51 4.18
C THR A 85 11.12 0.93 4.37
N SER A 86 9.85 1.23 4.08
CA SER A 86 9.22 2.50 4.44
C SER A 86 8.65 2.40 5.85
N ILE A 87 9.10 3.28 6.73
CA ILE A 87 8.75 3.30 8.16
C ILE A 87 7.76 4.44 8.40
N ARG A 88 6.66 4.16 9.09
CA ARG A 88 5.62 5.14 9.40
C ARG A 88 5.43 5.29 10.90
N SER A 89 5.26 6.51 11.36
CA SER A 89 4.84 6.78 12.74
C SER A 89 3.40 6.36 12.99
N ALA A 90 3.14 5.90 14.20
CA ALA A 90 1.79 5.67 14.73
C ALA A 90 1.06 7.00 15.05
N THR A 91 1.83 8.04 15.39
CA THR A 91 1.38 9.38 15.76
C THR A 91 1.93 10.43 14.80
N THR A 92 1.88 11.71 15.18
CA THR A 92 2.43 12.82 14.40
C THR A 92 3.95 12.88 14.40
N ASP A 93 4.64 12.05 15.18
CA ASP A 93 6.07 12.17 15.44
C ASP A 93 6.83 10.85 15.28
N LEU A 94 8.10 10.98 14.85
CA LEU A 94 9.03 9.88 14.65
C LEU A 94 10.41 10.31 15.11
N VAL A 95 11.06 9.47 15.91
CA VAL A 95 12.40 9.75 16.43
C VAL A 95 13.42 8.87 15.72
N VAL A 96 14.48 9.51 15.25
CA VAL A 96 15.65 8.87 14.66
C VAL A 96 16.82 9.15 15.58
N LEU A 97 17.46 8.08 16.08
CA LEU A 97 18.64 8.16 16.92
C LEU A 97 19.80 7.54 16.14
N PHE A 98 20.91 8.25 16.06
CA PHE A 98 22.16 7.75 15.52
C PHE A 98 23.18 7.69 16.65
N ARG A 99 23.84 6.55 16.77
CA ARG A 99 24.90 6.35 17.77
C ARG A 99 26.07 5.58 17.17
N SER A 100 27.25 6.20 17.22
CA SER A 100 28.53 5.55 16.92
C SER A 100 29.35 5.38 18.20
N PHE A 101 29.84 4.16 18.42
CA PHE A 101 30.63 3.78 19.58
C PHE A 101 31.98 3.17 19.18
N TYR A 102 32.02 2.31 18.16
CA TYR A 102 33.19 1.48 17.87
C TYR A 102 34.15 2.06 16.83
N ARG A 103 33.67 2.37 15.62
CA ARG A 103 34.52 2.92 14.54
C ARG A 103 33.72 3.77 13.56
N GLY A 104 34.42 4.56 12.75
CA GLY A 104 33.83 5.22 11.60
C GLY A 104 33.38 4.25 10.49
N GLY A 105 32.39 4.67 9.73
CA GLY A 105 31.85 4.02 8.54
C GLY A 105 31.09 5.04 7.69
N ARG A 106 30.55 4.65 6.53
CA ARG A 106 29.84 5.61 5.66
C ARG A 106 28.58 6.21 6.29
N GLY A 107 27.89 5.46 7.15
CA GLY A 107 26.71 5.93 7.86
C GLY A 107 25.43 5.77 7.06
N PHE A 108 24.56 6.78 7.07
CA PHE A 108 23.26 6.72 6.40
C PHE A 108 22.83 8.06 5.84
N GLU A 109 22.01 8.02 4.79
CA GLU A 109 21.10 9.09 4.41
C GLU A 109 19.67 8.55 4.49
N ALA A 110 18.73 9.40 4.90
CA ALA A 110 17.32 9.08 4.91
C ALA A 110 16.53 10.31 4.44
N ARG A 111 15.31 10.06 3.96
CA ARG A 111 14.34 11.12 3.68
C ARG A 111 13.03 10.84 4.40
N ALA A 112 12.37 11.91 4.82
CA ALA A 112 11.08 11.85 5.48
C ALA A 112 10.11 12.89 4.93
N ARG A 113 8.81 12.62 5.06
CA ARG A 113 7.72 13.53 4.70
C ARG A 113 6.49 13.27 5.57
N ALA A 114 5.58 14.23 5.62
CA ALA A 114 4.28 14.11 6.24
C ALA A 114 3.24 13.59 5.24
N LEU A 115 2.40 12.66 5.68
CA LEU A 115 1.31 12.07 4.90
C LEU A 115 0.03 12.04 5.73
N PRO A 116 -1.17 12.07 5.11
CA PRO A 116 -2.42 11.87 5.83
C PRO A 116 -2.37 10.60 6.71
N ALA A 117 -2.85 10.71 7.95
CA ALA A 117 -2.87 9.58 8.88
C ALA A 117 -3.83 8.47 8.42
N ASN A 118 -4.94 8.87 7.80
CA ASN A 118 -5.90 7.95 7.19
C ASN A 118 -5.41 7.51 5.81
N GLY A 119 -5.68 6.25 5.45
CA GLY A 119 -5.25 5.72 4.16
C GLY A 119 -5.85 6.50 3.00
N GLN A 120 -5.02 6.90 2.04
CA GLN A 120 -5.45 7.62 0.84
C GLN A 120 -5.39 6.70 -0.37
N TRP A 121 -6.55 6.44 -0.97
CA TRP A 121 -6.62 5.77 -2.26
C TRP A 121 -6.12 6.67 -3.38
N ALA A 122 -5.31 6.12 -4.28
CA ALA A 122 -5.14 6.70 -5.60
C ALA A 122 -6.48 6.70 -6.35
N SER A 123 -6.57 7.54 -7.38
CA SER A 123 -7.68 7.46 -8.33
C SER A 123 -7.75 6.06 -8.94
N TRP A 124 -8.98 5.58 -9.15
CA TRP A 124 -9.22 4.35 -9.88
C TRP A 124 -8.62 4.42 -11.29
N THR A 125 -8.08 3.30 -11.77
CA THR A 125 -7.79 3.15 -13.19
C THR A 125 -9.08 3.24 -14.01
N PRO A 126 -8.99 3.56 -15.31
CA PRO A 126 -10.08 3.29 -16.23
C PRO A 126 -10.51 1.82 -16.15
N TRP A 127 -11.79 1.57 -16.41
CA TRP A 127 -12.30 0.21 -16.54
C TRP A 127 -11.63 -0.51 -17.71
N THR A 128 -11.31 -1.79 -17.53
CA THR A 128 -10.93 -2.66 -18.65
C THR A 128 -12.08 -2.76 -19.66
N PRO A 129 -11.78 -3.12 -20.92
CA PRO A 129 -12.80 -3.58 -21.85
C PRO A 129 -13.65 -4.72 -21.24
N CYS A 130 -14.90 -4.81 -21.66
CA CYS A 130 -15.77 -5.89 -21.23
C CYS A 130 -15.31 -7.22 -21.84
N THR A 131 -15.29 -8.29 -21.06
CA THR A 131 -14.87 -9.62 -21.53
C THR A 131 -15.82 -10.25 -22.55
N ALA A 132 -17.08 -9.84 -22.58
CA ALA A 132 -18.06 -10.24 -23.58
C ALA A 132 -18.74 -9.01 -24.19
N SER A 133 -19.16 -9.11 -25.44
CA SER A 133 -19.80 -8.00 -26.16
C SER A 133 -21.30 -7.86 -25.86
N CYS A 134 -21.97 -8.90 -25.35
CA CYS A 134 -23.42 -8.95 -25.10
C CYS A 134 -23.77 -10.07 -24.10
N GLY A 135 -25.04 -10.15 -23.72
CA GLY A 135 -25.63 -11.30 -23.01
C GLY A 135 -25.47 -11.28 -21.49
N ALA A 136 -25.06 -10.15 -20.90
CA ALA A 136 -24.82 -10.02 -19.44
C ALA A 136 -23.85 -11.05 -18.84
N CYS A 137 -23.05 -11.72 -19.67
CA CYS A 137 -22.00 -12.65 -19.27
C CYS A 137 -20.61 -12.00 -19.23
N GLY A 138 -20.51 -10.75 -19.65
CA GLY A 138 -19.28 -9.97 -19.64
C GLY A 138 -19.01 -9.32 -18.28
N SER A 139 -17.74 -9.24 -17.91
CA SER A 139 -17.26 -8.50 -16.75
C SER A 139 -16.16 -7.53 -17.17
N ARG A 140 -16.06 -6.42 -16.43
CA ARG A 140 -14.96 -5.47 -16.52
C ARG A 140 -14.43 -5.21 -15.13
N MET A 141 -13.16 -4.84 -15.06
CA MET A 141 -12.44 -4.63 -13.81
C MET A 141 -11.76 -3.27 -13.82
N ARG A 142 -11.66 -2.63 -12.66
CA ARG A 142 -10.76 -1.49 -12.44
C ARG A 142 -10.00 -1.71 -11.14
N THR A 143 -8.84 -1.10 -11.02
CA THR A 143 -7.98 -1.24 -9.85
C THR A 143 -7.59 0.13 -9.30
N ARG A 144 -7.25 0.19 -8.02
CA ARG A 144 -6.68 1.36 -7.37
C ARG A 144 -5.58 0.91 -6.43
N VAL A 145 -4.63 1.79 -6.17
CA VAL A 145 -3.52 1.52 -5.24
C VAL A 145 -3.72 2.38 -4.00
N CYS A 146 -3.52 1.80 -2.82
CA CYS A 146 -3.46 2.59 -1.60
C CYS A 146 -2.15 3.37 -1.64
N SER A 147 -2.23 4.67 -1.93
CA SER A 147 -1.03 5.50 -2.06
C SER A 147 -0.28 5.52 -0.74
N TYR A 148 -1.01 5.64 0.37
CA TYR A 148 -0.46 5.78 1.71
C TYR A 148 -1.41 5.14 2.74
N GLY A 149 -0.88 4.52 3.79
CA GLY A 149 -1.60 4.15 5.02
C GLY A 149 -2.35 2.82 4.92
N ALA A 150 -3.33 2.64 5.81
CA ALA A 150 -4.28 1.54 5.75
C ALA A 150 -5.58 2.07 5.11
N CYS A 151 -5.73 1.86 3.81
CA CYS A 151 -6.92 2.32 3.10
C CYS A 151 -8.08 1.33 3.31
N ALA A 152 -9.27 1.86 3.64
CA ALA A 152 -10.47 1.04 3.80
C ALA A 152 -11.11 0.67 2.45
N GLY A 153 -11.54 -0.58 2.31
CA GLY A 153 -12.21 -1.14 1.12
C GLY A 153 -11.27 -1.90 0.19
N GLU A 154 -11.82 -2.44 -0.90
CA GLU A 154 -11.06 -3.31 -1.82
C GLU A 154 -10.22 -2.53 -2.84
N PRO A 155 -9.04 -3.05 -3.24
CA PRO A 155 -8.19 -2.45 -4.27
C PRO A 155 -8.66 -2.77 -5.70
N VAL A 156 -9.61 -3.69 -5.85
CA VAL A 156 -10.13 -4.15 -7.13
C VAL A 156 -11.65 -4.06 -7.12
N GLU A 157 -12.23 -3.56 -8.19
CA GLU A 157 -13.68 -3.55 -8.39
C GLU A 157 -14.02 -4.21 -9.71
N THR A 158 -15.02 -5.09 -9.69
CA THR A 158 -15.52 -5.83 -10.85
C THR A 158 -16.99 -5.53 -11.05
N GLN A 159 -17.39 -5.32 -12.30
CA GLN A 159 -18.78 -5.03 -12.65
C GLN A 159 -19.20 -5.83 -13.89
N VAL A 160 -20.45 -6.33 -13.89
CA VAL A 160 -21.09 -6.90 -15.08
C VAL A 160 -21.28 -5.80 -16.13
N CYS A 161 -21.02 -6.13 -17.39
CA CYS A 161 -21.13 -5.20 -18.51
C CYS A 161 -21.82 -5.86 -19.71
N ASN A 162 -22.21 -5.03 -20.68
CA ASN A 162 -22.88 -5.46 -21.91
C ASN A 162 -24.09 -6.36 -21.65
N THR A 163 -25.04 -5.81 -20.89
CA THR A 163 -26.27 -6.51 -20.46
C THR A 163 -27.33 -6.64 -21.56
N HIS A 164 -27.11 -6.06 -22.73
CA HIS A 164 -28.03 -6.21 -23.85
C HIS A 164 -27.97 -7.64 -24.41
N PRO A 165 -29.11 -8.21 -24.85
CA PRO A 165 -29.12 -9.53 -25.46
C PRO A 165 -28.22 -9.62 -26.70
N CYS A 166 -27.62 -10.79 -26.92
CA CYS A 166 -26.86 -11.04 -28.14
C CYS A 166 -27.79 -11.20 -29.34
N SER A 167 -27.50 -10.49 -30.43
CA SER A 167 -28.22 -10.66 -31.69
C SER A 167 -27.92 -12.04 -32.29
N GLY A 168 -28.96 -12.79 -32.68
CA GLY A 168 -28.82 -14.09 -33.36
C GLY A 168 -28.86 -15.31 -32.44
N LEU A 169 -28.80 -15.12 -31.11
CA LEU A 169 -29.03 -16.18 -30.12
C LEU A 169 -30.40 -15.97 -29.49
N CYS A 170 -31.28 -16.98 -29.56
CA CYS A 170 -32.75 -16.91 -29.47
C CYS A 170 -33.50 -16.45 -30.73
N GLN A 171 -33.00 -16.76 -31.93
CA GLN A 171 -33.82 -16.69 -33.16
C GLN A 171 -34.86 -17.84 -33.24
N GLN A 172 -34.65 -18.92 -32.48
CA GLN A 172 -35.60 -20.03 -32.42
C GLN A 172 -36.38 -19.99 -31.12
N LYS A 173 -37.56 -19.34 -31.16
CA LYS A 173 -38.65 -19.76 -30.29
C LYS A 173 -39.10 -21.13 -30.82
N LYS A 174 -38.63 -22.21 -30.21
CA LYS A 174 -39.18 -23.54 -30.48
C LYS A 174 -40.47 -23.64 -29.67
N THR A 175 -41.57 -23.22 -30.28
CA THR A 175 -42.90 -23.48 -29.72
C THR A 175 -43.17 -24.96 -29.94
N GLU A 176 -43.24 -25.74 -28.87
CA GLU A 176 -43.66 -27.14 -28.96
C GLU A 176 -45.18 -27.19 -28.79
N ASP A 177 -45.86 -27.80 -29.76
CA ASP A 177 -47.29 -28.09 -29.64
C ASP A 177 -47.44 -29.17 -28.54
N GLY A 178 -47.82 -28.75 -27.35
CA GLY A 178 -48.15 -29.63 -26.24
C GLY A 178 -49.65 -29.79 -26.04
N GLU A 179 -50.06 -30.87 -25.38
CA GLU A 179 -51.43 -30.97 -24.86
C GLU A 179 -51.65 -29.86 -23.82
N CYS A 180 -52.73 -29.10 -23.99
CA CYS A 180 -53.09 -28.06 -23.04
C CYS A 180 -53.33 -28.69 -21.66
N GLY A 181 -52.77 -28.14 -20.59
CA GLY A 181 -53.10 -28.55 -19.22
C GLY A 181 -54.43 -27.99 -18.73
N GLY A 182 -55.04 -28.61 -17.72
CA GLY A 182 -56.24 -28.11 -17.03
C GLY A 182 -57.52 -28.23 -17.85
N PHE A 183 -58.45 -27.26 -17.71
CA PHE A 183 -59.76 -27.28 -18.38
C PHE A 183 -59.67 -27.31 -19.92
N LEU A 184 -58.56 -26.79 -20.47
CA LEU A 184 -58.30 -26.78 -21.91
C LEU A 184 -57.89 -28.15 -22.47
N ALA A 185 -57.49 -29.12 -21.63
CA ALA A 185 -57.21 -30.50 -22.04
C ALA A 185 -58.47 -31.25 -22.50
N LEU A 186 -59.65 -30.81 -22.03
CA LEU A 186 -60.93 -31.49 -22.25
C LEU A 186 -61.58 -31.11 -23.58
N LEU A 187 -61.09 -30.05 -24.23
CA LEU A 187 -61.60 -29.58 -25.51
C LEU A 187 -60.89 -30.32 -26.66
N ARG A 188 -61.58 -31.30 -27.24
CA ARG A 188 -61.06 -32.07 -28.38
C ARG A 188 -60.70 -31.15 -29.54
N GLY A 189 -59.45 -31.21 -29.98
CA GLY A 189 -58.94 -30.48 -31.15
C GLY A 189 -58.21 -29.17 -30.85
N VAL A 190 -58.08 -28.77 -29.58
CA VAL A 190 -57.33 -27.57 -29.19
C VAL A 190 -55.88 -27.94 -28.87
N ARG A 191 -54.93 -27.26 -29.53
CA ARG A 191 -53.49 -27.33 -29.22
C ARG A 191 -53.04 -26.01 -28.62
N CYS A 192 -52.26 -26.06 -27.54
CA CYS A 192 -51.73 -24.88 -26.88
C CYS A 192 -50.27 -24.68 -27.27
N LYS A 193 -49.90 -23.42 -27.51
CA LYS A 193 -48.51 -23.01 -27.69
C LYS A 193 -47.88 -22.82 -26.31
N GLN A 194 -46.91 -23.66 -25.94
CA GLN A 194 -46.02 -23.42 -24.79
C GLN A 194 -44.71 -22.74 -25.25
#